data_AF-A0A8B9CZB6-F1
#
_entry.id   AF-A0A8B9CZB6-F1
#
_cell.length_a   1.000
_cell.length_b   1.000
_cell.length_c   1.000
_cell.angle_alpha   90.00
_cell.angle_beta   90.00
_cell.angle_gamma   90.00
#
_symmetry.space_group_name_H-M   'P 1'
#
loop_
_entity.id
_entity.type
_entity.pdbx_description
1 polymer ?
#
loop_
_entity_poly.entity_id
_entity_poly.type
_entity_poly.pdbx_seq_one_letter_code
_entity_poly.pdbx_strand_id
1 'polypeptide(L)'
;LVAAVACPELAAPKSGQVNCSHPHGASAFSSTCDFSCQEGFEVTGPERLWCTAGGAWSGAPPHCKGRAGVSITCPMLRAPEHGQMNCSHLYGSFTFTSTCAFSCQPGFELKGSQSRVCMAMRTWTGDTPRCRAISCPVLEPPSRGRLNCFHPHGNFTYNSTCTFSCEDGFVRMGAGLLRCQATGNWTSRSPVCKGTVGSALVVAGVVLSGTLLALLAKRLSDRGTETPPAARARFGWGLSDRVVTETQGGWADGKGLEM
;
A
#
# COMPACT_ATOMS: atom_id res chain seq x y z
N LEU A 1 -3.67 -43.48 75.89
CA LEU A 1 -2.58 -42.91 75.06
C LEU A 1 -3.04 -41.54 74.59
N VAL A 2 -2.44 -40.47 75.10
CA VAL A 2 -2.70 -39.12 74.57
C VAL A 2 -1.94 -39.04 73.25
N ALA A 3 -2.65 -38.87 72.14
CA ALA A 3 -2.01 -38.67 70.84
C ALA A 3 -1.20 -37.37 70.88
N ALA A 4 0.07 -37.44 70.47
CA ALA A 4 0.88 -36.24 70.35
C ALA A 4 0.25 -35.31 69.30
N VAL A 5 0.00 -34.07 69.70
CA VAL A 5 -0.54 -33.05 68.80
C VAL A 5 0.57 -32.66 67.83
N ALA A 6 0.37 -33.00 66.56
CA ALA A 6 1.29 -32.66 65.48
C ALA A 6 0.53 -31.94 64.36
N CYS A 7 1.16 -30.90 63.82
CA CYS A 7 0.64 -30.17 62.68
C CYS A 7 1.04 -30.87 61.36
N PRO A 8 0.27 -30.68 60.28
CA PRO A 8 0.64 -31.16 58.95
C PRO A 8 2.00 -30.63 58.51
N GLU A 9 2.72 -31.39 57.69
CA GLU A 9 4.00 -30.94 57.12
C GLU A 9 3.80 -29.74 56.18
N LEU A 10 4.69 -28.75 56.28
CA LEU A 10 4.67 -27.55 55.46
C LEU A 10 5.67 -27.66 54.31
N ALA A 11 5.20 -27.39 53.11
CA ALA A 11 6.06 -27.31 51.93
C ALA A 11 6.63 -25.89 51.75
N ALA A 12 7.82 -25.78 51.16
CA ALA A 12 8.37 -24.51 50.75
C ALA A 12 7.48 -23.82 49.70
N PRO A 13 7.24 -22.51 49.79
CA PRO A 13 6.52 -21.77 48.77
C PRO A 13 7.33 -21.74 47.45
N LYS A 14 6.64 -21.66 46.31
CA LYS A 14 7.30 -21.47 45.00
C LYS A 14 8.19 -20.21 45.07
N SER A 15 9.44 -20.33 44.62
CA SER A 15 10.45 -19.25 44.69
C SER A 15 10.76 -18.77 46.11
N GLY A 16 10.66 -19.66 47.09
CA GLY A 16 11.07 -19.41 48.48
C GLY A 16 11.52 -20.67 49.20
N GLN A 17 11.77 -20.53 50.49
CA GLN A 17 12.24 -21.58 51.38
C GLN A 17 11.51 -21.46 52.73
N VAL A 18 11.36 -22.59 53.41
CA VAL A 18 10.82 -22.68 54.77
C VAL A 18 11.88 -23.30 55.67
N ASN A 19 12.10 -22.69 56.83
CA ASN A 19 13.02 -23.20 57.84
C ASN A 19 12.24 -23.43 59.14
N CYS A 20 12.20 -24.68 59.61
CA CYS A 20 11.41 -25.07 60.77
C CYS A 20 12.28 -25.50 61.95
N SER A 21 11.86 -25.12 63.15
CA SER A 21 12.43 -25.52 64.43
C SER A 21 11.41 -26.40 65.18
N HIS A 22 11.87 -27.55 65.66
CA HIS A 22 11.04 -28.62 66.22
C HIS A 22 11.51 -29.03 67.62
N PRO A 23 11.19 -28.28 68.68
CA PRO A 23 11.72 -28.51 70.03
C PRO A 23 11.27 -29.84 70.66
N HIS A 24 10.11 -30.35 70.24
CA HIS A 24 9.44 -31.51 70.85
C HIS A 24 9.12 -32.63 69.84
N GLY A 25 9.80 -32.64 68.69
CA GLY A 25 9.56 -33.59 67.60
C GLY A 25 8.99 -32.93 66.35
N ALA A 26 9.07 -33.63 65.22
CA ALA A 26 8.67 -33.12 63.91
C ALA A 26 7.23 -32.60 63.93
N SER A 27 7.08 -31.32 63.56
CA SER A 27 5.81 -30.57 63.57
C SER A 27 4.96 -30.67 64.84
N ALA A 28 5.56 -30.98 65.99
CA ALA A 28 4.89 -31.03 67.28
C ALA A 28 4.45 -29.64 67.77
N PHE A 29 3.54 -29.59 68.75
CA PHE A 29 3.15 -28.35 69.44
C PHE A 29 4.37 -27.48 69.77
N SER A 30 4.23 -26.16 69.58
CA SER A 30 5.29 -25.12 69.69
C SER A 30 6.36 -25.10 68.57
N SER A 31 6.30 -26.02 67.60
CA SER A 31 7.14 -25.92 66.39
C SER A 31 6.90 -24.59 65.67
N THR A 32 7.99 -23.97 65.21
CA THR A 32 7.95 -22.67 64.53
C THR A 32 8.63 -22.76 63.17
N CYS A 33 7.99 -22.25 62.13
CA CYS A 33 8.50 -22.24 60.77
C CYS A 33 8.56 -20.80 60.22
N ASP A 34 9.74 -20.40 59.75
CA ASP A 34 10.01 -19.12 59.13
C ASP A 34 10.10 -19.27 57.60
N PHE A 35 9.46 -18.36 56.89
CA PHE A 35 9.40 -18.35 55.43
C PHE A 35 10.22 -17.20 54.87
N SER A 36 11.01 -17.48 53.83
CA SER A 36 11.74 -16.46 53.09
C SER A 36 11.64 -16.69 51.60
N CYS A 37 11.70 -15.62 50.81
CA CYS A 37 11.65 -15.70 49.35
C CYS A 37 13.04 -15.51 48.74
N GLN A 38 13.23 -16.09 47.55
CA GLN A 38 14.43 -15.88 46.74
C GLN A 38 14.55 -14.41 46.30
N GLU A 39 15.75 -14.00 45.88
CA GLU A 39 16.01 -12.65 45.40
C GLU A 39 15.04 -12.25 44.27
N GLY A 40 14.50 -11.03 44.34
CA GLY A 40 13.47 -10.53 43.40
C GLY A 40 12.01 -10.82 43.80
N PHE A 41 11.78 -11.55 44.90
CA PHE A 41 10.46 -11.86 45.43
C PHE A 41 10.26 -11.26 46.84
N GLU A 42 9.00 -11.15 47.26
CA GLU A 42 8.57 -10.63 48.55
C GLU A 42 7.49 -11.54 49.15
N VAL A 43 7.56 -11.75 50.47
CA VAL A 43 6.62 -12.60 51.20
C VAL A 43 5.26 -11.91 51.24
N THR A 44 4.23 -12.58 50.73
CA THR A 44 2.84 -12.14 50.81
C THR A 44 2.10 -13.04 51.79
N GLY A 45 1.89 -12.55 53.02
CA GLY A 45 1.27 -13.30 54.11
C GLY A 45 2.11 -13.30 55.38
N PRO A 46 1.82 -14.20 56.35
CA PRO A 46 2.60 -14.30 57.59
C PRO A 46 4.00 -14.89 57.33
N GLU A 47 5.05 -14.20 57.77
CA GLU A 47 6.45 -14.66 57.61
C GLU A 47 6.79 -15.84 58.54
N ARG A 48 6.03 -16.02 59.62
CA ARG A 48 6.24 -17.08 60.62
C ARG A 48 4.93 -17.76 60.99
N LEU A 49 4.95 -19.09 61.01
CA LEU A 49 3.85 -19.93 61.52
C LEU A 49 4.29 -20.72 62.75
N TRP A 50 3.36 -20.99 63.66
CA TRP A 50 3.58 -21.82 64.84
C TRP A 50 2.50 -22.89 64.99
N CYS A 51 2.89 -24.07 65.46
CA CYS A 51 1.98 -25.20 65.64
C CYS A 51 1.19 -25.04 66.95
N THR A 52 -0.13 -24.94 66.83
CA THR A 52 -1.04 -24.70 67.95
C THR A 52 -1.38 -25.99 68.71
N ALA A 53 -1.91 -25.87 69.93
CA ALA A 53 -2.35 -27.01 70.73
C ALA A 53 -3.51 -27.80 70.11
N GLY A 54 -4.17 -27.26 69.08
CA GLY A 54 -5.21 -27.93 68.31
C GLY A 54 -4.70 -28.79 67.14
N GLY A 55 -3.38 -28.87 66.92
CA GLY A 55 -2.81 -29.65 65.80
C GLY A 55 -2.93 -28.95 64.45
N ALA A 56 -3.16 -27.63 64.45
CA ALA A 56 -3.20 -26.79 63.27
C ALA A 56 -2.16 -25.68 63.34
N TRP A 57 -1.66 -25.25 62.18
CA TRP A 57 -0.81 -24.07 62.10
C TRP A 57 -1.59 -22.80 62.39
N SER A 58 -0.91 -21.79 62.94
CA SER A 58 -1.48 -20.49 63.31
C SER A 58 -2.07 -19.69 62.13
N GLY A 59 -1.86 -20.12 60.89
CA GLY A 59 -2.35 -19.48 59.69
C GLY A 59 -2.01 -20.28 58.43
N ALA A 60 -2.43 -19.76 57.28
CA ALA A 60 -2.06 -20.34 55.98
C ALA A 60 -0.61 -20.00 55.61
N PRO A 61 0.12 -20.89 54.93
CA PRO A 61 1.46 -20.60 54.42
C PRO A 61 1.47 -19.39 53.49
N PRO A 62 2.49 -18.51 53.57
CA PRO A 62 2.57 -17.35 52.70
C PRO A 62 2.96 -17.75 51.27
N HIS A 63 2.82 -16.79 50.35
CA HIS A 63 3.26 -16.95 48.97
C HIS A 63 4.36 -15.93 48.64
N CYS A 64 5.33 -16.34 47.83
CA CYS A 64 6.31 -15.41 47.27
C CYS A 64 5.72 -14.75 46.03
N LYS A 65 5.54 -13.43 46.08
CA LYS A 65 5.14 -12.62 44.93
C LYS A 65 6.37 -11.90 44.41
N GLY A 66 6.55 -11.84 43.09
CA GLY A 66 7.62 -11.02 42.51
C GLY A 66 7.47 -9.57 42.99
N ARG A 67 8.57 -8.95 43.43
CA ARG A 67 8.54 -7.55 43.90
C ARG A 67 7.99 -6.66 42.78
N ALA A 68 6.91 -5.94 43.08
CA ALA A 68 6.32 -4.98 42.16
C ALA A 68 7.34 -3.86 41.90
N GLY A 69 8.04 -3.94 40.77
CA GLY A 69 9.20 -3.10 40.46
C GLY A 69 10.34 -3.82 39.75
N VAL A 70 10.37 -5.17 39.73
CA VAL A 70 11.49 -5.94 39.16
C VAL A 70 11.27 -6.36 37.70
N SER A 71 10.12 -6.05 37.07
CA SER A 71 10.03 -6.10 35.60
C SER A 71 10.33 -4.71 35.03
N ILE A 72 11.49 -4.55 34.40
CA ILE A 72 11.77 -3.38 33.57
C ILE A 72 10.93 -3.53 32.30
N THR A 73 9.89 -2.71 32.19
CA THR A 73 8.98 -2.69 31.05
C THR A 73 9.02 -1.29 30.45
N CYS A 74 9.21 -1.22 29.14
CA CYS A 74 9.18 0.02 28.38
C CYS A 74 7.75 0.36 27.93
N PRO A 75 7.46 1.63 27.58
CA PRO A 75 6.19 2.01 27.00
C PRO A 75 5.86 1.16 25.77
N MET A 76 4.59 0.79 25.61
CA MET A 76 4.13 0.03 24.45
C MET A 76 4.38 0.84 23.16
N LEU A 77 5.04 0.22 22.19
CA LEU A 77 5.22 0.80 20.86
C LEU A 77 4.13 0.33 19.91
N ARG A 78 3.94 1.09 18.84
CA ARG A 78 3.03 0.77 17.74
C ARG A 78 3.77 0.86 16.42
N ALA A 79 3.27 0.15 15.41
CA ALA A 79 3.75 0.32 14.05
C ALA A 79 3.49 1.75 13.57
N PRO A 80 4.45 2.38 12.86
CA PRO A 80 4.22 3.68 12.25
C PRO A 80 3.18 3.57 11.14
N GLU A 81 2.50 4.68 10.85
CA GLU A 81 1.60 4.78 9.69
C GLU A 81 2.34 4.42 8.40
N HIS A 82 1.71 3.65 7.51
CA HIS A 82 2.34 3.08 6.31
C HIS A 82 3.60 2.24 6.58
N GLY A 83 3.73 1.68 7.79
CA GLY A 83 4.83 0.81 8.16
C GLY A 83 4.39 -0.40 8.96
N GLN A 84 5.37 -1.21 9.32
CA GLN A 84 5.21 -2.43 10.10
C GLN A 84 6.23 -2.43 11.24
N MET A 85 5.91 -3.17 12.29
CA MET A 85 6.83 -3.42 13.39
C MET A 85 6.88 -4.91 13.70
N ASN A 86 8.07 -5.42 13.94
CA ASN A 86 8.30 -6.78 14.40
C ASN A 86 9.17 -6.74 15.65
N CYS A 87 8.69 -7.33 16.75
CA CYS A 87 9.37 -7.30 18.04
C CYS A 87 9.73 -8.70 18.52
N SER A 88 10.93 -8.82 19.07
CA SER A 88 11.39 -9.99 19.82
C SER A 88 11.33 -9.69 21.32
N HIS A 89 10.62 -10.54 22.05
CA HIS A 89 10.29 -10.39 23.48
C HIS A 89 10.75 -11.65 24.24
N LEU A 90 11.98 -11.64 24.76
CA LEU A 90 12.55 -12.82 25.42
C LEU A 90 11.91 -13.13 26.78
N TYR A 91 11.55 -12.09 27.53
CA TYR A 91 11.11 -12.21 28.93
C TYR A 91 9.71 -11.63 29.18
N GLY A 92 8.96 -11.35 28.11
CA GLY A 92 7.64 -10.73 28.15
C GLY A 92 7.52 -9.53 27.22
N SER A 93 6.28 -9.09 26.96
CA SER A 93 5.99 -8.00 26.04
C SER A 93 6.63 -6.68 26.50
N PHE A 94 7.46 -6.10 25.64
CA PHE A 94 8.15 -4.82 25.84
C PHE A 94 8.99 -4.75 27.14
N THR A 95 9.53 -5.88 27.61
CA THR A 95 10.45 -5.93 28.76
C THR A 95 11.88 -5.56 28.36
N PHE A 96 12.77 -5.35 29.34
CA PHE A 96 14.21 -5.15 29.13
C PHE A 96 14.77 -6.12 28.08
N THR A 97 15.65 -5.59 27.23
CA THR A 97 16.24 -6.23 26.04
C THR A 97 15.28 -6.58 24.90
N SER A 98 13.97 -6.33 25.05
CA SER A 98 13.04 -6.40 23.91
C SER A 98 13.54 -5.53 22.77
N THR A 99 13.57 -6.10 21.57
CA THR A 99 14.04 -5.41 20.38
C THR A 99 12.93 -5.38 19.34
N CYS A 100 12.60 -4.19 18.85
CA CYS A 100 11.62 -3.97 17.81
C CYS A 100 12.29 -3.41 16.56
N ALA A 101 12.09 -4.06 15.42
CA ALA A 101 12.51 -3.61 14.10
C ALA A 101 11.33 -3.01 13.34
N PHE A 102 11.60 -1.95 12.58
CA PHE A 102 10.61 -1.19 11.82
C PHE A 102 10.93 -1.24 10.32
N SER A 103 9.88 -1.36 9.51
CA SER A 103 9.95 -1.29 8.05
C SER A 103 8.79 -0.48 7.49
N CYS A 104 8.96 0.04 6.27
CA CYS A 104 7.93 0.80 5.58
C CYS A 104 7.32 0.01 4.44
N GLN A 105 6.06 0.29 4.13
CA GLN A 105 5.39 -0.25 2.94
C GLN A 105 6.06 0.28 1.65
N PRO A 106 5.88 -0.40 0.50
CA PRO A 106 6.43 0.05 -0.77
C PRO A 106 6.01 1.50 -1.09
N GLY A 107 6.96 2.31 -1.56
CA GLY A 107 6.74 3.72 -1.86
C GLY A 107 6.86 4.66 -0.65
N PHE A 108 7.21 4.13 0.52
CA PHE A 108 7.54 4.90 1.71
C PHE A 108 8.96 4.60 2.18
N GLU A 109 9.63 5.63 2.68
CA GLU A 109 11.00 5.58 3.19
C GLU A 109 11.00 5.74 4.72
N LEU A 110 11.80 4.92 5.40
CA LEU A 110 11.95 4.99 6.85
C LEU A 110 12.82 6.20 7.24
N LYS A 111 12.27 7.10 8.05
CA LYS A 111 12.98 8.23 8.65
C LYS A 111 13.16 8.00 10.15
N GLY A 112 14.42 7.88 10.56
CA GLY A 112 14.82 7.51 11.92
C GLY A 112 15.59 6.20 11.92
N SER A 113 15.82 5.64 13.11
CA SER A 113 16.56 4.39 13.24
C SER A 113 15.64 3.18 13.13
N GLN A 114 16.13 2.13 12.46
CA GLN A 114 15.37 0.92 12.11
C GLN A 114 15.01 0.03 13.30
N SER A 115 15.67 0.21 14.45
CA SER A 115 15.48 -0.66 15.60
C SER A 115 15.41 0.09 16.92
N ARG A 116 14.64 -0.45 17.86
CA ARG A 116 14.50 0.05 19.22
C ARG A 116 14.75 -1.06 20.21
N VAL A 117 15.52 -0.76 21.25
CA VAL A 117 15.82 -1.70 22.33
C VAL A 117 15.31 -1.14 23.64
N CYS A 118 14.61 -1.96 24.43
CA CYS A 118 14.15 -1.58 25.75
C CYS A 118 15.32 -1.60 26.75
N MET A 119 15.64 -0.45 27.32
CA MET A 119 16.80 -0.25 28.19
C MET A 119 16.43 -0.45 29.67
N ALA A 120 17.46 -0.59 30.52
CA ALA A 120 17.29 -0.80 31.95
C ALA A 120 16.51 0.35 32.63
N MET A 121 16.60 1.55 32.06
CA MET A 121 15.90 2.75 32.50
C MET A 121 14.41 2.79 32.11
N ARG A 122 13.83 1.66 31.63
CA ARG A 122 12.42 1.57 31.19
C ARG A 122 12.11 2.49 30.00
N THR A 123 13.11 2.82 29.21
CA THR A 123 13.01 3.67 28.02
C THR A 123 13.55 2.94 26.80
N TRP A 124 13.07 3.33 25.63
CA TRP A 124 13.62 2.86 24.36
C TRP A 124 14.88 3.63 24.01
N THR A 125 15.76 3.03 23.19
CA THR A 125 16.96 3.69 22.63
C THR A 125 16.67 4.93 21.76
N GLY A 126 15.40 5.30 21.56
CA GLY A 126 14.98 6.52 20.88
C GLY A 126 13.49 6.50 20.54
N ASP A 127 13.03 7.49 19.78
CA ASP A 127 11.63 7.61 19.35
C ASP A 127 11.27 6.67 18.20
N THR A 128 10.01 6.27 18.08
CA THR A 128 9.53 5.47 16.95
C THR A 128 9.82 6.18 15.61
N PRO A 129 10.42 5.49 14.62
CA PRO A 129 10.67 6.08 13.31
C PRO A 129 9.36 6.35 12.56
N ARG A 130 9.43 7.16 11.50
CA ARG A 130 8.27 7.49 10.65
C ARG A 130 8.49 7.00 9.23
N CYS A 131 7.44 6.50 8.59
CA CYS A 131 7.46 6.21 7.16
C CYS A 131 6.96 7.44 6.39
N ARG A 132 7.77 7.97 5.47
CA ARG A 132 7.41 9.12 4.62
C ARG A 132 7.29 8.70 3.18
N ALA A 133 6.25 9.15 2.49
CA ALA A 133 6.07 8.85 1.08
C ALA A 133 7.25 9.39 0.26
N ILE A 134 7.76 8.58 -0.66
CA ILE A 134 8.87 8.94 -1.53
C ILE A 134 8.41 10.07 -2.46
N SER A 135 9.25 11.10 -2.61
CA SER A 135 8.93 12.27 -3.45
C SER A 135 9.42 12.06 -4.88
N CYS A 136 8.62 12.47 -5.85
CA CYS A 136 9.03 12.61 -7.25
C CYS A 136 9.40 14.08 -7.54
N PRO A 137 10.13 14.34 -8.65
CA PRO A 137 10.38 15.70 -9.11
C PRO A 137 9.08 16.49 -9.22
N VAL A 138 9.08 17.74 -8.76
CA VAL A 138 7.93 18.63 -8.90
C VAL A 138 7.62 18.82 -10.38
N LEU A 139 6.34 18.71 -10.75
CA LEU A 139 5.89 18.95 -12.12
C LEU A 139 5.31 20.35 -12.25
N GLU A 140 5.63 20.99 -13.36
CA GLU A 140 5.05 22.26 -13.76
C GLU A 140 4.05 22.06 -14.91
N PRO A 141 3.05 22.95 -15.05
CA PRO A 141 2.18 22.94 -16.21
C PRO A 141 2.99 23.15 -17.50
N PRO A 142 2.73 22.38 -18.57
CA PRO A 142 3.36 22.64 -19.86
C PRO A 142 2.91 24.01 -20.39
N SER A 143 3.80 24.68 -21.14
CA SER A 143 3.44 25.92 -21.83
C SER A 143 2.20 25.72 -22.71
N ARG A 144 1.24 26.65 -22.67
CA ARG A 144 -0.08 26.55 -23.33
C ARG A 144 -0.90 25.33 -22.87
N GLY A 145 -0.71 24.92 -21.62
CA GLY A 145 -1.42 23.79 -21.04
C GLY A 145 -1.66 23.95 -19.54
N ARG A 146 -2.40 23.00 -18.99
CA ARG A 146 -2.80 22.94 -17.58
C ARG A 146 -2.38 21.61 -16.98
N LEU A 147 -2.13 21.63 -15.69
CA LEU A 147 -1.77 20.48 -14.87
C LEU A 147 -2.83 20.30 -13.78
N ASN A 148 -3.37 19.09 -13.66
CA ASN A 148 -4.29 18.73 -12.60
C ASN A 148 -3.81 17.44 -11.92
N CYS A 149 -3.56 17.51 -10.61
CA CYS A 149 -2.95 16.43 -9.84
C CYS A 149 -3.78 16.01 -8.63
N PHE A 150 -3.70 14.74 -8.29
CA PHE A 150 -4.19 14.15 -7.06
C PHE A 150 -3.03 13.61 -6.23
N HIS A 151 -2.99 13.96 -4.95
CA HIS A 151 -1.84 13.79 -4.04
C HIS A 151 -2.23 13.05 -2.76
N PRO A 152 -2.33 11.71 -2.77
CA PRO A 152 -2.86 10.96 -1.62
C PRO A 152 -1.98 11.03 -0.36
N HIS A 153 -0.67 11.29 -0.52
CA HIS A 153 0.30 11.29 0.59
C HIS A 153 1.15 12.56 0.66
N GLY A 154 0.71 13.64 0.01
CA GLY A 154 1.44 14.91 -0.10
C GLY A 154 1.82 15.26 -1.55
N ASN A 155 2.24 16.51 -1.74
CA ASN A 155 2.50 17.05 -3.08
C ASN A 155 3.62 16.29 -3.79
N PHE A 156 3.28 15.76 -4.96
CA PHE A 156 4.20 15.02 -5.84
C PHE A 156 4.89 13.82 -5.17
N THR A 157 4.24 13.17 -4.20
CA THR A 157 4.75 11.95 -3.57
C THR A 157 4.23 10.68 -4.24
N TYR A 158 4.71 9.52 -3.79
CA TYR A 158 4.28 8.18 -4.24
C TYR A 158 2.77 8.08 -4.48
N ASN A 159 2.40 7.47 -5.60
CA ASN A 159 1.02 7.36 -6.10
C ASN A 159 0.30 8.68 -6.43
N SER A 160 0.98 9.83 -6.37
CA SER A 160 0.45 11.04 -7.00
C SER A 160 0.20 10.78 -8.48
N THR A 161 -0.95 11.25 -8.97
CA THR A 161 -1.33 11.14 -10.37
C THR A 161 -1.60 12.52 -10.93
N CYS A 162 -1.05 12.81 -12.10
CA CYS A 162 -1.15 14.11 -12.75
C CYS A 162 -1.62 13.95 -14.20
N THR A 163 -2.65 14.69 -14.54
CA THR A 163 -3.21 14.78 -15.89
C THR A 163 -2.93 16.15 -16.48
N PHE A 164 -2.84 16.18 -17.81
CA PHE A 164 -2.50 17.38 -18.57
C PHE A 164 -3.63 17.71 -19.55
N SER A 165 -3.82 18.97 -19.85
CA SER A 165 -4.69 19.43 -20.94
C SER A 165 -4.03 20.58 -21.66
N CYS A 166 -4.24 20.71 -22.97
CA CYS A 166 -3.73 21.83 -23.75
C CYS A 166 -4.84 22.86 -23.99
N GLU A 167 -4.44 24.11 -24.18
CA GLU A 167 -5.33 25.17 -24.65
C GLU A 167 -5.88 24.87 -26.05
N ASP A 168 -6.96 25.53 -26.45
CA ASP A 168 -7.56 25.37 -27.77
C ASP A 168 -6.56 25.69 -28.88
N GLY A 169 -6.57 24.86 -29.94
CA GLY A 169 -5.59 24.95 -31.03
C GLY A 169 -4.22 24.32 -30.71
N PHE A 170 -4.06 23.66 -29.56
CA PHE A 170 -2.88 22.89 -29.20
C PHE A 170 -3.22 21.42 -28.91
N VAL A 171 -2.30 20.53 -29.29
CA VAL A 171 -2.42 19.08 -29.07
C VAL A 171 -1.30 18.60 -28.16
N ARG A 172 -1.66 17.75 -27.19
CA ARG A 172 -0.72 17.13 -26.26
C ARG A 172 0.16 16.11 -26.97
N MET A 173 1.47 16.31 -26.89
CA MET A 173 2.48 15.36 -27.35
C MET A 173 3.13 14.69 -26.14
N GLY A 174 2.93 13.37 -26.00
CA GLY A 174 3.49 12.58 -24.90
C GLY A 174 2.43 11.98 -23.98
N ALA A 175 2.81 11.72 -22.73
CA ALA A 175 1.98 10.98 -21.79
C ALA A 175 0.68 11.72 -21.40
N GLY A 176 -0.42 10.96 -21.35
CA GLY A 176 -1.73 11.46 -20.90
C GLY A 176 -1.83 11.67 -19.39
N LEU A 177 -1.12 10.80 -18.66
CA LEU A 177 -1.15 10.65 -17.21
C LEU A 177 0.27 10.33 -16.74
N LEU A 178 0.75 11.03 -15.72
CA LEU A 178 1.96 10.68 -15.00
C LEU A 178 1.60 10.17 -13.60
N ARG A 179 2.26 9.08 -13.18
CA ARG A 179 2.14 8.54 -11.82
C ARG A 179 3.50 8.52 -11.13
N CYS A 180 3.57 8.98 -9.89
CA CYS A 180 4.80 8.92 -9.09
C CYS A 180 5.02 7.51 -8.58
N GLN A 181 6.14 6.89 -8.95
CA GLN A 181 6.45 5.50 -8.61
C GLN A 181 7.22 5.40 -7.30
N ALA A 182 7.29 4.19 -6.74
CA ALA A 182 8.04 3.91 -5.52
C ALA A 182 9.56 4.14 -5.68
N THR A 183 10.05 4.27 -6.91
CA THR A 183 11.45 4.62 -7.21
C THR A 183 11.74 6.12 -7.07
N GLY A 184 10.72 6.95 -6.83
CA GLY A 184 10.86 8.42 -6.84
C GLY A 184 10.88 9.03 -8.23
N ASN A 185 10.52 8.26 -9.27
CA ASN A 185 10.42 8.74 -10.65
C ASN A 185 8.99 8.68 -11.17
N TRP A 186 8.64 9.63 -12.04
CA TRP A 186 7.40 9.57 -12.81
C TRP A 186 7.44 8.44 -13.84
N THR A 187 6.27 7.90 -14.18
CA THR A 187 6.11 6.86 -15.21
C THR A 187 6.59 7.26 -16.61
N SER A 188 6.67 8.56 -16.90
CA SER A 188 7.19 9.10 -18.15
C SER A 188 7.62 10.56 -17.96
N ARG A 189 8.12 11.19 -19.03
CA ARG A 189 8.47 12.63 -19.05
C ARG A 189 7.21 13.49 -19.20
N SER A 190 7.30 14.74 -18.75
CA SER A 190 6.20 15.73 -18.91
C SER A 190 5.87 15.92 -20.39
N PRO A 191 4.57 15.94 -20.78
CA PRO A 191 4.17 16.18 -22.16
C PRO A 191 4.34 17.64 -22.58
N VAL A 192 4.27 17.90 -23.88
CA VAL A 192 4.34 19.26 -24.45
C VAL A 192 3.09 19.54 -25.27
N CYS A 193 2.53 20.75 -25.17
CA CYS A 193 1.46 21.20 -26.04
C CYS A 193 2.04 21.81 -27.32
N LYS A 194 1.71 21.24 -28.48
CA LYS A 194 2.12 21.77 -29.79
C LYS A 194 0.93 22.35 -30.54
N GLY A 195 1.10 23.54 -31.11
CA GLY A 195 0.05 24.18 -31.90
C GLY A 195 -0.25 23.37 -33.14
N THR A 196 -1.53 23.18 -33.44
CA THR A 196 -1.96 22.69 -34.75
C THR A 196 -1.88 23.88 -35.69
N VAL A 197 -0.82 23.96 -36.52
CA VAL A 197 -0.79 24.89 -37.63
C VAL A 197 -2.06 24.61 -38.44
N GLY A 198 -2.93 25.60 -38.56
CA GLY A 198 -4.25 25.41 -39.15
C GLY A 198 -4.11 24.70 -40.50
N SER A 199 -4.58 23.45 -40.58
CA SER A 199 -4.87 22.77 -41.85
C SER A 199 -6.06 23.41 -42.55
N ALA A 200 -6.13 24.75 -42.53
CA ALA A 200 -7.01 25.57 -43.32
C ALA A 200 -6.14 26.17 -44.42
N LEU A 201 -5.90 25.39 -45.48
CA LEU A 201 -5.76 25.78 -46.88
C LEU A 201 -5.23 24.60 -47.71
N VAL A 202 -6.02 23.52 -47.79
CA VAL A 202 -6.00 22.63 -48.96
C VAL A 202 -7.40 22.58 -49.58
N VAL A 203 -8.04 23.74 -49.73
CA VAL A 203 -9.29 23.87 -50.51
C VAL A 203 -9.23 24.99 -51.55
N ALA A 204 -8.21 25.84 -51.55
CA ALA A 204 -8.05 26.91 -52.55
C ALA A 204 -7.37 26.45 -53.87
N GLY A 205 -7.33 25.15 -54.17
CA GLY A 205 -6.69 24.60 -55.37
C GLY A 205 -7.64 24.16 -56.50
N VAL A 206 -8.94 23.96 -56.22
CA VAL A 206 -9.87 23.32 -57.19
C VAL A 206 -10.88 24.31 -57.81
N VAL A 207 -11.00 25.54 -57.29
CA VAL A 207 -12.02 26.48 -57.78
C VAL A 207 -11.54 27.33 -58.99
N LEU A 208 -10.24 27.38 -59.26
CA LEU A 208 -9.69 28.15 -60.40
C LEU A 208 -9.58 27.34 -61.71
N SER A 209 -9.69 26.00 -61.67
CA SER A 209 -9.71 25.17 -62.89
C SER A 209 -11.13 24.95 -63.44
N GLY A 210 -12.13 24.82 -62.55
CA GLY A 210 -13.52 24.58 -62.94
C GLY A 210 -14.19 25.79 -63.62
N THR A 211 -13.88 27.01 -63.19
CA THR A 211 -14.44 28.22 -63.78
C THR A 211 -13.84 28.53 -65.16
N LEU A 212 -12.55 28.24 -65.37
CA LEU A 212 -11.89 28.40 -66.68
C LEU A 212 -12.40 27.35 -67.70
N LEU A 213 -12.58 26.09 -67.29
CA LEU A 213 -13.17 25.04 -68.13
C LEU A 213 -14.63 25.34 -68.49
N ALA A 214 -15.44 25.85 -67.56
CA ALA A 214 -16.82 26.25 -67.84
C ALA A 214 -16.92 27.47 -68.78
N LEU A 215 -16.02 28.46 -68.63
CA LEU A 215 -15.96 29.62 -69.53
C LEU A 215 -15.46 29.25 -70.94
N LEU A 216 -14.52 28.29 -71.05
CA LEU A 216 -14.07 27.75 -72.32
C LEU A 216 -15.16 26.90 -73.01
N ALA A 217 -15.89 26.08 -72.26
CA ALA A 217 -17.03 25.32 -72.79
C ALA A 217 -18.17 26.24 -73.27
N LYS A 218 -18.45 27.34 -72.56
CA LYS A 218 -19.46 28.33 -72.97
C LYS A 218 -19.05 29.10 -74.23
N ARG A 219 -17.76 29.41 -74.40
CA ARG A 219 -17.25 30.03 -75.65
C ARG A 219 -17.23 29.09 -76.86
N LEU A 220 -17.12 27.77 -76.64
CA LEU A 220 -17.18 26.79 -77.72
C LEU A 220 -18.63 26.46 -78.14
N SER A 221 -19.60 26.60 -77.22
CA SER A 221 -21.01 26.37 -77.52
C SER A 221 -21.69 27.47 -78.36
N ASP A 222 -21.16 28.70 -78.35
CA ASP A 222 -21.70 29.83 -79.14
C ASP A 222 -21.22 29.87 -80.60
N ARG A 223 -20.38 28.93 -81.04
CA ARG A 223 -19.82 28.91 -82.41
C ARG A 223 -20.33 27.79 -83.33
N GLY A 224 -21.37 27.06 -82.96
CA GLY A 224 -21.83 25.98 -83.82
C GLY A 224 -23.27 25.55 -83.59
N THR A 225 -24.24 26.35 -84.06
CA THR A 225 -25.58 25.83 -84.38
C THR A 225 -26.17 26.55 -85.59
N GLU A 226 -25.68 26.22 -86.78
CA GLU A 226 -26.55 26.17 -87.96
C GLU A 226 -26.53 24.74 -88.48
N THR A 227 -27.58 23.98 -88.16
CA THR A 227 -27.91 22.72 -88.84
C THR A 227 -29.37 22.79 -89.31
N PRO A 228 -29.65 22.46 -90.58
CA PRO A 228 -31.01 22.43 -91.14
C PRO A 228 -31.72 21.10 -90.81
N PRO A 229 -33.05 21.01 -90.99
CA PRO A 229 -33.82 19.89 -90.47
C PRO A 229 -33.93 18.69 -91.41
N ALA A 230 -33.73 17.52 -90.79
CA ALA A 230 -34.40 16.24 -90.94
C ALA A 230 -34.64 15.61 -92.33
N ALA A 231 -33.99 14.46 -92.56
CA ALA A 231 -34.56 13.38 -93.38
C ALA A 231 -34.14 11.98 -92.87
N ARG A 232 -35.11 11.06 -92.88
CA ARG A 232 -35.10 9.65 -92.47
C ARG A 232 -34.43 8.73 -93.50
N ALA A 233 -33.74 7.68 -93.02
CA ALA A 233 -33.70 6.30 -93.57
C ALA A 233 -32.96 5.42 -92.54
N ARG A 234 -33.50 4.42 -91.82
CA ARG A 234 -34.09 3.09 -92.13
C ARG A 234 -33.12 2.06 -92.75
N PHE A 235 -32.93 0.99 -91.97
CA PHE A 235 -32.55 -0.42 -92.28
C PHE A 235 -31.08 -0.82 -92.47
N GLY A 236 -30.71 -1.92 -91.78
CA GLY A 236 -29.56 -2.77 -92.10
C GLY A 236 -29.22 -3.75 -90.98
N TRP A 237 -29.44 -5.05 -91.22
CA TRP A 237 -29.30 -6.18 -90.29
C TRP A 237 -27.85 -6.67 -90.10
N GLY A 238 -27.61 -7.48 -89.06
CA GLY A 238 -26.50 -8.45 -88.96
C GLY A 238 -25.93 -8.55 -87.54
N LEU A 239 -26.27 -9.55 -86.73
CA LEU A 239 -25.56 -10.85 -86.57
C LEU A 239 -24.06 -10.64 -86.26
N SER A 240 -23.41 -11.24 -85.26
CA SER A 240 -23.71 -12.38 -84.40
C SER A 240 -22.65 -12.36 -83.28
N ASP A 241 -23.09 -12.79 -82.10
CA ASP A 241 -22.45 -13.79 -81.25
C ASP A 241 -21.03 -13.64 -80.65
N ARG A 242 -21.07 -13.84 -79.32
CA ARG A 242 -20.19 -14.71 -78.49
C ARG A 242 -18.80 -14.15 -78.11
N VAL A 243 -18.29 -14.35 -76.89
CA VAL A 243 -18.72 -15.15 -75.73
C VAL A 243 -17.86 -14.70 -74.53
N VAL A 244 -18.51 -14.54 -73.35
CA VAL A 244 -18.22 -15.06 -71.97
C VAL A 244 -16.74 -15.11 -71.55
N THR A 245 -16.30 -14.63 -70.38
CA THR A 245 -16.61 -14.93 -68.95
C THR A 245 -15.78 -13.92 -68.13
N GLU A 246 -16.20 -13.12 -67.14
CA GLU A 246 -17.00 -13.30 -65.92
C GLU A 246 -16.76 -14.58 -65.12
N THR A 247 -16.10 -14.43 -63.97
CA THR A 247 -16.41 -15.03 -62.65
C THR A 247 -15.71 -14.13 -61.62
N GLN A 248 -16.32 -13.26 -60.82
CA GLN A 248 -17.46 -13.34 -59.89
C GLN A 248 -17.15 -14.09 -58.58
N GLY A 249 -17.57 -13.50 -57.46
CA GLY A 249 -17.55 -14.04 -56.08
C GLY A 249 -16.54 -13.31 -55.19
N GLY A 250 -16.90 -12.45 -54.23
CA GLY A 250 -18.14 -12.36 -53.46
C GLY A 250 -18.21 -13.48 -52.44
N TRP A 251 -17.96 -13.16 -51.16
CA TRP A 251 -18.47 -13.76 -49.89
C TRP A 251 -17.90 -12.90 -48.75
N ALA A 252 -18.74 -12.22 -47.95
CA ALA A 252 -19.63 -12.70 -46.90
C ALA A 252 -18.90 -12.95 -45.56
N ASP A 253 -19.48 -12.32 -44.55
CA ASP A 253 -19.25 -12.26 -43.10
C ASP A 253 -18.46 -13.36 -42.38
N GLY A 254 -17.68 -12.93 -41.38
CA GLY A 254 -17.11 -13.76 -40.34
C GLY A 254 -17.23 -13.10 -38.96
N LYS A 255 -18.21 -13.54 -38.17
CA LYS A 255 -18.25 -13.42 -36.70
C LYS A 255 -17.23 -14.37 -36.07
N GLY A 256 -16.69 -13.99 -34.91
CA GLY A 256 -16.53 -14.91 -33.79
C GLY A 256 -15.12 -15.17 -33.23
N LEU A 257 -14.89 -14.58 -32.05
CA LEU A 257 -14.34 -15.17 -30.82
C LEU A 257 -12.88 -15.64 -30.73
N GLU A 258 -12.44 -15.75 -29.46
CA GLU A 258 -11.22 -16.38 -28.91
C GLU A 258 -10.01 -15.44 -28.77
N MET A 259 -9.28 -15.35 -27.65
CA MET A 259 -9.23 -16.06 -26.35
C MET A 259 -8.55 -15.12 -25.34
#